data_AF-G8BUH0-F1
#
_entry.id   AF-G8BUH0-F1
#
_cell.length_a   1.000
_cell.length_b   1.000
_cell.length_c   1.000
_cell.angle_alpha   90.00
_cell.angle_beta   90.00
_cell.angle_gamma   90.00
#
_symmetry.space_group_name_H-M   'P 1'
#
loop_
_entity.id
_entity.type
_entity.pdbx_description
1 polymer ?
#
loop_
_entity_poly.entity_id
_entity_poly.type
_entity_poly.pdbx_seq_one_letter_code
_entity_poly.pdbx_strand_id
1 'polypeptide(L)'
;MSTDLVYNTNSKQISLDESIGTSDISDATNTNIRQINKLTTAIIAESNPNFTPQPSDNLSKMIKSMFETGIKNLKQNKMQEALKNISLALEMSQRKRAPYEAFQIQLQDMQFMLRQKIDIELILGKNLDAIQDLDMLLNTGMLDPELFLRKTDAYLKLKQYKLAISDCERGLSLFPANPKLRVMLLEAKRRFADYNGDI
;
A
#
# COMPACT_ATOMS: atom_id res chain seq x y z
N MET A 1 18.72 -16.43 -27.21
CA MET A 1 19.41 -15.57 -26.22
C MET A 1 19.58 -16.40 -24.96
N SER A 2 20.80 -16.85 -24.68
CA SER A 2 21.08 -17.62 -23.46
C SER A 2 21.38 -16.61 -22.36
N THR A 3 20.44 -16.40 -21.45
CA THR A 3 20.71 -15.66 -20.21
C THR A 3 21.37 -16.63 -19.24
N ASP A 4 22.62 -16.38 -18.88
CA ASP A 4 23.36 -17.25 -17.97
C ASP A 4 22.82 -17.03 -16.54
N LEU A 5 21.94 -17.94 -16.13
CA LEU A 5 21.34 -17.98 -14.80
C LEU A 5 22.23 -18.80 -13.87
N VAL A 6 22.56 -18.23 -12.71
CA VAL A 6 23.33 -18.91 -11.66
C VAL A 6 22.36 -19.41 -10.59
N TYR A 7 22.47 -20.69 -10.24
CA TYR A 7 21.69 -21.31 -9.16
C TYR A 7 22.58 -21.59 -7.96
N ASN A 8 22.19 -21.07 -6.78
CA ASN A 8 22.87 -21.35 -5.53
C ASN A 8 22.20 -22.54 -4.82
N THR A 9 22.95 -23.63 -4.63
CA THR A 9 22.46 -24.87 -4.00
C THR A 9 22.10 -24.72 -2.52
N ASN A 10 22.77 -23.81 -1.79
CA ASN A 10 22.55 -23.62 -0.36
C ASN A 10 21.30 -22.77 -0.09
N SER A 11 21.16 -21.64 -0.80
CA SER A 11 20.00 -20.75 -0.64
C SER A 11 18.80 -21.18 -1.47
N LYS A 12 18.99 -22.08 -2.44
CA LYS A 12 17.99 -22.52 -3.42
C LYS A 12 17.40 -21.34 -4.22
N GLN A 13 18.23 -20.33 -4.48
CA GLN A 13 17.85 -19.09 -5.18
C GLN A 13 18.59 -18.99 -6.52
N ILE A 14 17.93 -18.32 -7.47
CA ILE A 14 18.45 -18.03 -8.80
C ILE A 14 18.92 -16.56 -8.83
N SER A 15 20.05 -16.30 -9.50
CA SER A 15 20.59 -14.96 -9.76
C SER A 15 21.04 -14.82 -11.22
N LEU A 16 21.18 -13.58 -11.70
CA LEU A 16 21.81 -13.28 -12.99
C LEU A 16 23.32 -13.18 -12.83
N ASP A 17 24.04 -13.62 -13.85
CA ASP A 17 25.46 -13.30 -13.98
C ASP A 17 25.64 -11.85 -14.46
N GLU A 18 26.49 -11.07 -13.79
CA GLU A 18 26.65 -9.62 -14.01
C GLU A 18 27.41 -9.26 -15.31
N SER A 19 27.78 -10.26 -16.10
CA SER A 19 28.64 -10.13 -17.29
C SER A 19 27.93 -9.54 -18.53
N ILE A 20 26.60 -9.43 -18.55
CA ILE A 20 25.83 -8.96 -19.72
C ILE A 20 25.04 -7.67 -19.39
N GLY A 21 25.69 -6.53 -19.62
CA GLY A 21 25.13 -5.19 -19.48
C GLY A 21 24.17 -4.83 -20.63
N THR A 22 22.90 -5.24 -20.52
CA THR A 22 21.79 -4.64 -21.30
C THR A 22 20.74 -4.11 -20.32
N SER A 23 20.71 -2.79 -20.13
CA SER A 23 19.99 -2.10 -19.05
C SER A 23 18.48 -2.39 -19.01
N ASP A 24 17.83 -2.52 -20.16
CA ASP A 24 16.35 -2.51 -20.20
C ASP A 24 15.74 -3.93 -20.15
N ILE A 25 16.46 -4.94 -20.66
CA ILE A 25 16.07 -6.35 -20.54
C ILE A 25 16.41 -6.88 -19.14
N SER A 26 17.41 -6.28 -18.48
CA SER A 26 17.83 -6.63 -17.12
C SER A 26 16.71 -6.42 -16.08
N ASP A 27 15.94 -5.33 -16.15
CA ASP A 27 14.94 -5.03 -15.12
C ASP A 27 13.75 -5.99 -15.10
N ALA A 28 13.22 -6.33 -16.28
CA ALA A 28 12.13 -7.29 -16.41
C ALA A 28 12.58 -8.70 -15.99
N THR A 29 13.77 -9.12 -16.41
CA THR A 29 14.34 -10.43 -16.03
C THR A 29 14.66 -10.49 -14.54
N ASN A 30 15.21 -9.43 -13.95
CA ASN A 30 15.40 -9.29 -12.50
C ASN A 30 14.09 -9.40 -11.73
N THR A 31 13.03 -8.78 -12.23
CA THR A 31 11.70 -8.85 -11.60
C THR A 31 11.16 -10.28 -11.63
N ASN A 32 11.28 -10.96 -12.77
CA ASN A 32 10.89 -12.37 -12.90
C ASN A 32 11.69 -13.28 -11.94
N ILE A 33 13.00 -13.07 -11.81
CA ILE A 33 13.84 -13.83 -10.87
C ILE A 33 13.42 -13.59 -9.43
N ARG A 34 13.11 -12.35 -9.04
CA ARG A 34 12.58 -12.05 -7.69
C ARG A 34 11.25 -12.76 -7.44
N GLN A 35 10.35 -12.79 -8.43
CA GLN A 35 9.08 -13.50 -8.33
C GLN A 35 9.28 -15.01 -8.20
N ILE A 36 10.17 -15.60 -9.00
CA ILE A 36 10.52 -17.03 -8.92
C ILE A 36 11.11 -17.35 -7.55
N ASN A 37 12.07 -16.56 -7.06
CA ASN A 37 12.67 -16.77 -5.74
C ASN A 37 11.64 -16.62 -4.59
N LYS A 38 10.67 -15.71 -4.72
CA LYS A 38 9.57 -15.60 -3.75
C LYS A 38 8.69 -16.85 -3.78
N LEU A 39 8.42 -17.40 -4.97
CA LEU A 39 7.62 -18.60 -5.12
C LEU A 39 8.37 -19.85 -4.61
N THR A 40 9.66 -20.01 -4.94
CA THR A 40 10.45 -21.16 -4.47
C THR A 40 10.57 -21.17 -2.96
N THR A 41 10.83 -20.02 -2.34
CA THR A 41 10.88 -19.92 -0.87
C THR A 41 9.53 -20.23 -0.21
N ALA A 42 8.41 -19.86 -0.82
CA ALA A 42 7.08 -20.23 -0.35
C ALA A 42 6.83 -21.74 -0.47
N ILE A 43 7.17 -22.35 -1.62
CA ILE A 43 7.00 -23.80 -1.84
C ILE A 43 7.90 -24.62 -0.92
N ILE A 44 9.14 -24.18 -0.66
CA ILE A 44 10.06 -24.85 0.28
C ILE A 44 9.50 -24.85 1.71
N ALA A 45 8.79 -23.80 2.10
CA ALA A 45 8.17 -23.69 3.42
C ALA A 45 6.89 -24.55 3.55
N GLU A 46 6.30 -24.95 2.43
CA GLU A 46 5.08 -25.73 2.38
C GLU A 46 5.40 -27.24 2.43
N SER A 47 4.91 -27.92 3.47
CA SER A 47 5.15 -29.36 3.64
C SER A 47 4.21 -30.23 2.80
N ASN A 48 3.06 -29.70 2.39
CA ASN A 48 2.05 -30.45 1.66
C ASN A 48 2.30 -30.38 0.14
N PRO A 49 2.47 -31.54 -0.55
CA PRO A 49 2.63 -31.58 -2.00
C PRO A 49 1.45 -30.97 -2.78
N ASN A 50 0.23 -31.11 -2.26
CA ASN A 50 -1.01 -30.56 -2.84
C ASN A 50 -1.51 -29.41 -1.97
N PHE A 51 -0.77 -28.29 -1.99
CA PHE A 51 -1.15 -27.09 -1.26
C PHE A 51 -2.46 -26.50 -1.80
N THR A 52 -3.21 -25.86 -0.91
CA THR A 52 -4.52 -25.29 -1.23
C THR A 52 -4.46 -23.76 -1.24
N PRO A 53 -5.38 -23.07 -1.92
CA PRO A 53 -5.47 -21.61 -1.84
C PRO A 53 -5.91 -21.05 -0.49
N GLN A 54 -6.15 -21.89 0.53
CA GLN A 54 -6.56 -21.40 1.84
C GLN A 54 -5.39 -20.68 2.53
N PRO A 55 -5.60 -19.48 3.10
CA PRO A 55 -4.56 -18.78 3.82
C PRO A 55 -4.04 -19.55 5.03
N SER A 56 -2.75 -19.39 5.35
CA SER A 56 -2.18 -19.96 6.57
C SER A 56 -2.80 -19.34 7.83
N ASP A 57 -3.38 -20.18 8.70
CA ASP A 57 -4.03 -19.74 9.93
C ASP A 57 -3.03 -19.11 10.93
N ASN A 58 -1.85 -19.71 11.08
CA ASN A 58 -0.83 -19.22 12.01
C ASN A 58 -0.30 -17.83 11.60
N LEU A 59 -0.01 -17.63 10.31
CA LEU A 59 0.43 -16.34 9.79
C LEU A 59 -0.68 -15.29 9.91
N SER A 60 -1.92 -15.66 9.60
CA SER A 60 -3.08 -14.78 9.73
C SER A 60 -3.28 -14.32 11.17
N LYS A 61 -3.17 -15.23 12.15
CA LYS A 61 -3.22 -14.89 13.58
C LYS A 61 -2.09 -13.96 14.02
N MET A 62 -0.87 -14.19 13.52
CA MET A 62 0.28 -13.33 13.82
C MET A 62 0.11 -11.90 13.26
N ILE A 63 -0.38 -11.77 12.02
CA ILE A 63 -0.65 -10.45 11.41
C ILE A 63 -1.74 -9.73 12.20
N LYS A 64 -2.82 -10.45 12.56
CA LYS A 64 -3.92 -9.91 13.37
C LYS A 64 -3.43 -9.44 14.75
N SER A 65 -2.60 -10.22 15.44
CA SER A 65 -2.10 -9.84 16.77
C SER A 65 -1.17 -8.60 16.73
N MET A 66 -0.32 -8.49 15.70
CA MET A 66 0.49 -7.28 15.47
C MET A 66 -0.40 -6.05 15.23
N PHE A 67 -1.43 -6.22 14.41
CA PHE A 67 -2.38 -5.16 14.11
C PHE A 67 -3.19 -4.73 15.35
N GLU A 68 -3.71 -5.69 16.13
CA GLU A 68 -4.43 -5.42 17.39
C GLU A 68 -3.54 -4.69 18.40
N THR A 69 -2.25 -5.04 18.46
CA THR A 69 -1.26 -4.33 19.28
C THR A 69 -1.09 -2.88 18.80
N GLY A 70 -1.08 -2.64 17.49
CA GLY A 70 -1.10 -1.29 16.91
C GLY A 70 -2.34 -0.48 17.32
N ILE A 71 -3.52 -1.09 17.26
CA ILE A 71 -4.78 -0.44 17.69
C ILE A 71 -4.80 -0.18 19.20
N LYS A 72 -4.25 -1.09 20.01
CA LYS A 72 -4.09 -0.87 21.46
C LYS A 72 -3.20 0.33 21.74
N ASN A 73 -2.10 0.49 21.01
CA ASN A 73 -1.21 1.65 21.13
C ASN A 73 -1.91 2.95 20.73
N LEU A 74 -2.80 2.91 19.73
CA LEU A 74 -3.62 4.05 19.33
C LEU A 74 -4.55 4.48 20.47
N LYS A 75 -5.21 3.52 21.15
CA LYS A 75 -6.04 3.80 22.34
C LYS A 75 -5.23 4.38 23.52
N GLN A 76 -3.95 4.06 23.60
CA GLN A 76 -3.02 4.58 24.61
C GLN A 76 -2.36 5.90 24.20
N ASN A 77 -2.82 6.55 23.11
CA ASN A 77 -2.24 7.77 22.53
C ASN A 77 -0.76 7.63 22.08
N LYS A 78 -0.24 6.41 21.94
CA LYS A 78 1.10 6.14 21.44
C LYS A 78 1.11 6.02 19.92
N MET A 79 0.83 7.13 19.25
CA MET A 79 0.59 7.16 17.79
C MET A 79 1.81 6.70 16.96
N GLN A 80 3.03 7.05 17.38
CA GLN A 80 4.24 6.64 16.67
C GLN A 80 4.51 5.13 16.76
N GLU A 81 4.25 4.53 17.93
CA GLU A 81 4.38 3.08 18.11
C GLU A 81 3.26 2.34 17.37
N ALA A 82 2.04 2.88 17.37
CA ALA A 82 0.92 2.36 16.60
C ALA A 82 1.25 2.30 15.09
N LEU A 83 1.79 3.39 14.54
CA LEU A 83 2.20 3.44 13.13
C LEU A 83 3.22 2.35 12.79
N LYS A 84 4.24 2.17 13.64
CA LYS A 84 5.27 1.14 13.44
C LYS A 84 4.68 -0.27 13.44
N ASN A 85 3.80 -0.58 14.40
CA ASN A 85 3.19 -1.90 14.51
C ASN A 85 2.28 -2.23 13.33
N ILE A 86 1.48 -1.27 12.87
CA ILE A 86 0.62 -1.46 11.69
C ILE A 86 1.46 -1.59 10.41
N SER A 87 2.53 -0.78 10.27
CA SER A 87 3.45 -0.89 9.13
C SER A 87 4.16 -2.25 9.11
N LEU A 88 4.58 -2.76 10.28
CA LEU A 88 5.17 -4.09 10.40
C LEU A 88 4.16 -5.19 10.04
N ALA A 89 2.91 -5.07 10.47
CA ALA A 89 1.85 -6.01 10.11
C ALA A 89 1.61 -6.06 8.58
N LEU A 90 1.62 -4.89 7.92
CA LEU A 90 1.54 -4.79 6.46
C LEU A 90 2.75 -5.43 5.76
N GLU A 91 3.96 -5.15 6.23
CA GLU A 91 5.18 -5.74 5.67
C GLU A 91 5.18 -7.26 5.81
N MET A 92 4.78 -7.77 6.98
CA MET A 92 4.63 -9.20 7.24
C MET A 92 3.59 -9.82 6.31
N SER A 93 2.45 -9.17 6.11
CA SER A 93 1.42 -9.60 5.18
C SER A 93 1.93 -9.69 3.74
N GLN A 94 2.68 -8.70 3.26
CA GLN A 94 3.13 -8.65 1.87
C GLN A 94 4.31 -9.60 1.59
N ARG A 95 5.22 -9.76 2.56
CA ARG A 95 6.48 -10.50 2.39
C ARG A 95 6.34 -11.98 2.69
N LYS A 96 5.60 -12.34 3.74
CA LYS A 96 5.55 -13.73 4.26
C LYS A 96 4.35 -14.53 3.75
N ARG A 97 3.29 -13.89 3.25
CA ARG A 97 2.17 -14.63 2.65
C ARG A 97 2.60 -15.28 1.35
N ALA A 98 2.15 -16.52 1.17
CA ALA A 98 2.44 -17.28 -0.03
C ALA A 98 1.62 -16.72 -1.22
N PRO A 99 2.20 -16.64 -2.44
CA PRO A 99 1.51 -16.05 -3.59
C PRO A 99 0.24 -16.81 -4.05
N TYR A 100 0.10 -18.08 -3.67
CA TYR A 100 -1.02 -18.94 -4.06
C TYR A 100 -2.22 -18.89 -3.10
N GLU A 101 -2.13 -18.14 -1.99
CA GLU A 101 -3.25 -17.96 -1.07
C GLU A 101 -4.39 -17.17 -1.74
N ALA A 102 -5.58 -17.27 -1.15
CA ALA A 102 -6.78 -16.61 -1.62
C ALA A 102 -6.59 -15.08 -1.68
N PHE A 103 -6.43 -14.58 -2.91
CA PHE A 103 -6.18 -13.16 -3.19
C PHE A 103 -7.23 -12.23 -2.57
N GLN A 104 -8.51 -12.62 -2.62
CA GLN A 104 -9.60 -11.79 -2.09
C GLN A 104 -9.45 -11.51 -0.59
N ILE A 105 -9.05 -12.50 0.19
CA ILE A 105 -8.85 -12.35 1.64
C ILE A 105 -7.63 -11.47 1.90
N GLN A 106 -6.53 -11.71 1.17
CA GLN A 106 -5.31 -10.90 1.30
C GLN A 106 -5.56 -9.42 0.93
N LEU A 107 -6.32 -9.16 -0.12
CA LEU A 107 -6.64 -7.82 -0.57
C LEU A 107 -7.48 -7.07 0.47
N GLN A 108 -8.51 -7.72 1.02
CA GLN A 108 -9.36 -7.13 2.06
C GLN A 108 -8.57 -6.81 3.33
N ASP A 109 -7.72 -7.74 3.79
CA ASP A 109 -6.85 -7.53 4.94
C ASP A 109 -5.88 -6.34 4.71
N MET A 110 -5.27 -6.29 3.52
CA MET A 110 -4.36 -5.21 3.15
C MET A 110 -5.07 -3.85 3.12
N GLN A 111 -6.24 -3.77 2.46
CA GLN A 111 -7.05 -2.55 2.39
C GLN A 111 -7.45 -2.06 3.78
N PHE A 112 -7.85 -2.98 4.67
CA PHE A 112 -8.24 -2.65 6.03
C PHE A 112 -7.06 -2.11 6.85
N MET A 113 -5.90 -2.78 6.82
CA MET A 113 -4.70 -2.32 7.52
C MET A 113 -4.18 -0.99 6.97
N LEU A 114 -4.19 -0.82 5.64
CA LEU A 114 -3.74 0.40 4.98
C LEU A 114 -4.63 1.60 5.32
N ARG A 115 -5.97 1.41 5.39
CA ARG A 115 -6.89 2.46 5.83
C ARG A 115 -6.54 2.97 7.24
N GLN A 116 -6.24 2.07 8.17
CA GLN A 116 -5.83 2.46 9.54
C GLN A 116 -4.45 3.13 9.58
N LYS A 117 -3.50 2.67 8.74
CA LYS A 117 -2.18 3.31 8.61
C LYS A 117 -2.33 4.77 8.18
N ILE A 118 -3.12 5.03 7.13
CA ILE A 118 -3.41 6.38 6.62
C ILE A 118 -4.01 7.27 7.71
N ASP A 119 -4.97 6.75 8.49
CA ASP A 119 -5.59 7.52 9.57
C ASP A 119 -4.57 7.99 10.61
N ILE A 120 -3.61 7.13 10.97
CA ILE A 120 -2.52 7.48 11.89
C ILE A 120 -1.55 8.47 11.25
N GLU A 121 -1.19 8.30 9.97
CA GLU A 121 -0.28 9.19 9.25
C GLU A 121 -0.83 10.61 9.14
N LEU A 122 -2.12 10.76 8.86
CA LEU A 122 -2.81 12.04 8.82
C LEU A 122 -2.83 12.73 10.20
N ILE A 123 -3.02 11.97 11.29
CA ILE A 123 -2.95 12.49 12.65
C ILE A 123 -1.53 12.95 13.01
N LEU A 124 -0.51 12.20 12.56
CA LEU A 124 0.90 12.53 12.78
C LEU A 124 1.41 13.66 11.87
N GLY A 125 0.62 14.12 10.91
CA GLY A 125 1.00 15.17 9.95
C GLY A 125 1.91 14.68 8.82
N LYS A 126 2.05 13.35 8.63
CA LYS A 126 2.82 12.74 7.54
C LYS A 126 2.00 12.72 6.24
N ASN A 127 1.63 13.91 5.76
CA ASN A 127 0.68 14.05 4.66
C ASN A 127 1.19 13.45 3.34
N LEU A 128 2.51 13.47 3.08
CA LEU A 128 3.09 12.94 1.85
C LEU A 128 3.02 11.40 1.80
N ASP A 129 3.37 10.73 2.91
CA ASP A 129 3.25 9.28 3.04
C ASP A 129 1.77 8.85 2.91
N ALA A 130 0.87 9.58 3.57
CA ALA A 130 -0.56 9.32 3.52
C ALA A 130 -1.12 9.44 2.09
N ILE A 131 -0.64 10.39 1.28
CA ILE A 131 -1.07 10.53 -0.12
C ILE A 131 -0.65 9.32 -0.95
N GLN A 132 0.58 8.83 -0.78
CA GLN A 132 1.07 7.64 -1.49
C GLN A 132 0.27 6.39 -1.12
N ASP A 133 -0.01 6.20 0.16
CA ASP A 133 -0.84 5.10 0.64
C ASP A 133 -2.28 5.22 0.15
N LEU A 134 -2.85 6.43 0.12
CA LEU A 134 -4.18 6.69 -0.44
C LEU A 134 -4.25 6.38 -1.94
N ASP A 135 -3.22 6.73 -2.70
CA ASP A 135 -3.12 6.39 -4.12
C ASP A 135 -3.01 4.88 -4.33
N MET A 136 -2.19 4.19 -3.55
CA MET A 136 -2.12 2.73 -3.58
C MET A 136 -3.50 2.12 -3.33
N LEU A 137 -4.22 2.64 -2.34
CA LEU A 137 -5.53 2.14 -1.94
C LEU A 137 -6.61 2.42 -3.00
N LEU A 138 -6.63 3.61 -3.61
CA LEU A 138 -7.50 3.91 -4.76
C LEU A 138 -7.19 3.02 -5.97
N ASN A 139 -5.90 2.75 -6.23
CA ASN A 139 -5.47 1.86 -7.32
C ASN A 139 -5.85 0.39 -7.11
N THR A 140 -6.12 -0.03 -5.86
CA THR A 140 -6.65 -1.37 -5.58
C THR A 140 -8.15 -1.53 -5.91
N GLY A 141 -8.80 -0.49 -6.45
CA GLY A 141 -10.21 -0.49 -6.84
C GLY A 141 -11.18 -0.11 -5.72
N MET A 142 -10.66 0.31 -4.57
CA MET A 142 -11.49 0.75 -3.44
C MET A 142 -11.88 2.22 -3.63
N LEU A 143 -13.08 2.42 -4.15
CA LEU A 143 -13.66 3.74 -4.46
C LEU A 143 -14.62 4.14 -3.34
N ASP A 144 -14.19 5.04 -2.48
CA ASP A 144 -14.96 5.57 -1.34
C ASP A 144 -14.78 7.09 -1.30
N PRO A 145 -15.87 7.89 -1.19
CA PRO A 145 -15.77 9.34 -1.06
C PRO A 145 -14.82 9.79 0.06
N GLU A 146 -14.72 9.02 1.14
CA GLU A 146 -13.87 9.34 2.28
C GLU A 146 -12.38 9.37 1.91
N LEU A 147 -11.95 8.53 0.96
CA LEU A 147 -10.56 8.50 0.50
C LEU A 147 -10.21 9.76 -0.29
N PHE A 148 -11.11 10.21 -1.16
CA PHE A 148 -10.95 11.47 -1.89
C PHE A 148 -10.92 12.68 -0.93
N LEU A 149 -11.75 12.67 0.11
CA LEU A 149 -11.73 13.71 1.14
C LEU A 149 -10.40 13.76 1.90
N ARG A 150 -9.92 12.60 2.38
CA ARG A 150 -8.65 12.49 3.09
C ARG A 150 -7.46 12.90 2.21
N LYS A 151 -7.46 12.50 0.94
CA LYS A 151 -6.41 12.84 -0.02
C LYS A 151 -6.39 14.34 -0.33
N THR A 152 -7.57 14.94 -0.51
CA THR A 152 -7.71 16.38 -0.71
C THR A 152 -7.24 17.15 0.52
N ASP A 153 -7.62 16.73 1.73
CA ASP A 153 -7.15 17.35 2.98
C ASP A 153 -5.62 17.33 3.08
N ALA A 154 -5.01 16.18 2.77
CA ALA A 154 -3.56 16.04 2.76
C ALA A 154 -2.90 16.98 1.74
N TYR A 155 -3.45 17.12 0.52
CA TYR A 155 -2.94 18.08 -0.47
C TYR A 155 -3.09 19.54 -0.04
N LEU A 156 -4.21 19.90 0.61
CA LEU A 156 -4.42 21.25 1.14
C LEU A 156 -3.41 21.59 2.23
N LYS A 157 -3.08 20.62 3.10
CA LYS A 157 -2.02 20.76 4.12
C LYS A 157 -0.63 20.93 3.49
N LEU A 158 -0.37 20.30 2.35
CA LEU A 158 0.86 20.46 1.57
C LEU A 158 0.86 21.68 0.64
N LYS A 159 -0.19 22.50 0.65
CA LYS A 159 -0.38 23.67 -0.25
C LYS A 159 -0.39 23.30 -1.75
N GLN A 160 -0.70 22.06 -2.08
CA GLN A 160 -0.83 21.59 -3.46
C GLN A 160 -2.27 21.76 -3.96
N TYR A 161 -2.71 23.01 -4.09
CA TYR A 161 -4.12 23.33 -4.36
C TYR A 161 -4.63 22.81 -5.70
N LYS A 162 -3.81 22.85 -6.76
CA LYS A 162 -4.20 22.36 -8.10
C LYS A 162 -4.53 20.87 -8.07
N LEU A 163 -3.70 20.08 -7.38
CA LEU A 163 -3.92 18.64 -7.21
C LEU A 163 -5.13 18.37 -6.33
N ALA A 164 -5.30 19.13 -5.25
CA ALA A 164 -6.48 19.05 -4.38
C ALA A 164 -7.79 19.26 -5.16
N ILE A 165 -7.85 20.28 -6.03
CA ILE A 165 -9.03 20.57 -6.86
C ILE A 165 -9.30 19.41 -7.82
N SER A 166 -8.28 18.94 -8.54
CA SER A 166 -8.41 17.83 -9.50
C SER A 166 -8.93 16.56 -8.84
N ASP A 167 -8.42 16.22 -7.65
CA ASP A 167 -8.86 15.02 -6.92
C ASP A 167 -10.27 15.15 -6.36
N CYS A 168 -10.65 16.34 -5.87
CA CYS A 168 -12.01 16.60 -5.43
C CYS A 168 -13.01 16.52 -6.59
N GLU A 169 -12.65 17.05 -7.77
CA GLU A 169 -13.47 16.97 -8.98
C GLU A 169 -13.61 15.54 -9.47
N ARG A 170 -12.53 14.74 -9.43
CA ARG A 170 -12.59 13.30 -9.66
C ARG A 170 -13.52 12.61 -8.65
N GLY A 171 -13.42 12.91 -7.36
CA GLY A 171 -14.32 12.39 -6.34
C GLY A 171 -15.78 12.73 -6.60
N LEU A 172 -16.08 13.96 -7.02
CA LEU A 172 -17.43 14.41 -7.35
C LEU A 172 -17.99 13.79 -8.63
N SER A 173 -17.13 13.46 -9.61
CA SER A 173 -17.56 12.73 -10.80
C SER A 173 -18.06 11.31 -10.48
N LEU A 174 -17.49 10.68 -9.45
CA LEU A 174 -17.90 9.35 -8.97
C LEU A 174 -19.06 9.45 -7.96
N PHE A 175 -19.05 10.49 -7.12
CA PHE A 175 -19.99 10.68 -6.01
C PHE A 175 -20.60 12.10 -6.00
N PRO A 176 -21.45 12.44 -6.98
CA PRO A 176 -21.93 13.81 -7.18
C PRO A 176 -22.84 14.30 -6.05
N ALA A 177 -23.50 13.38 -5.35
CA ALA A 177 -24.40 13.70 -4.25
C ALA A 177 -23.68 13.99 -2.92
N ASN A 178 -22.35 13.80 -2.83
CA ASN A 178 -21.65 13.94 -1.56
C ASN A 178 -21.41 15.43 -1.20
N PRO A 179 -22.05 15.96 -0.15
CA PRO A 179 -21.92 17.38 0.20
C PRO A 179 -20.53 17.72 0.74
N LYS A 180 -19.86 16.78 1.42
CA LYS A 180 -18.53 17.03 1.98
C LYS A 180 -17.50 17.31 0.88
N LEU A 181 -17.58 16.56 -0.22
CA LEU A 181 -16.68 16.79 -1.37
C LEU A 181 -16.92 18.15 -2.03
N ARG A 182 -18.18 18.61 -2.09
CA ARG A 182 -18.51 19.94 -2.62
C ARG A 182 -17.96 21.06 -1.73
N VAL A 183 -18.10 20.92 -0.41
CA VAL A 183 -17.54 21.88 0.55
C VAL A 183 -16.01 21.91 0.45
N MET A 184 -15.38 20.75 0.37
CA MET A 184 -13.92 20.63 0.24
C MET A 184 -13.40 21.25 -1.06
N LEU A 185 -14.12 21.09 -2.17
CA LEU A 185 -13.80 21.73 -3.44
C LEU A 185 -13.88 23.26 -3.34
N LEU A 186 -14.91 23.79 -2.68
CA LEU A 186 -15.07 25.23 -2.48
C LEU A 186 -13.92 25.80 -1.64
N GLU A 187 -13.54 25.10 -0.57
CA GLU A 187 -12.40 25.47 0.26
C GLU A 187 -11.08 25.43 -0.54
N ALA A 188 -10.86 24.38 -1.33
CA ALA A 188 -9.67 24.26 -2.17
C ALA A 188 -9.57 25.40 -3.20
N LYS A 189 -10.69 25.77 -3.85
CA LYS A 189 -10.75 26.89 -4.79
C LYS A 189 -10.50 28.23 -4.11
N ARG A 190 -11.05 28.45 -2.91
CA ARG A 190 -10.80 29.67 -2.13
C ARG A 190 -9.31 29.81 -1.80
N ARG A 191 -8.69 28.77 -1.23
CA ARG A 191 -7.26 28.79 -0.89
C ARG A 191 -6.36 28.94 -2.13
N PHE A 192 -6.79 28.42 -3.27
CA PHE A 192 -6.08 28.62 -4.54
C PHE A 192 -6.15 30.06 -5.04
N ALA A 193 -7.31 30.71 -4.95
CA ALA A 193 -7.47 32.13 -5.27
C ALA A 193 -6.64 33.02 -4.33
N ASP A 194 -6.68 32.74 -3.02
CA ASP A 194 -5.84 33.40 -2.00
C ASP A 194 -4.35 33.27 -2.33
N TYR A 195 -3.91 32.10 -2.82
CA TYR A 195 -2.52 31.84 -3.21
C TYR A 195 -2.10 32.61 -4.47
N ASN A 196 -3.01 32.82 -5.42
CA ASN A 196 -2.73 33.58 -6.64
C ASN A 196 -2.83 35.10 -6.44
N GLY A 197 -3.36 35.56 -5.30
CA GLY A 197 -3.57 36.97 -5.01
C GLY A 197 -4.81 37.57 -5.70
N ASP A 198 -5.81 36.75 -6.03
CA ASP A 198 -7.06 37.19 -6.67
C ASP A 198 -8.08 37.80 -5.67
N ILE A 199 -7.65 38.18 -4.46
CA ILE A 199 -8.45 38.85 -3.41
C ILE A 199 -7.60 39.93 -2.72
#